data_AF-A0A936GQA5-F1
#
_entry.id   AF-A0A936GQA5-F1
#
_cell.length_a   1.000
_cell.length_b   1.000
_cell.length_c   1.000
_cell.angle_alpha   90.00
_cell.angle_beta   90.00
_cell.angle_gamma   90.00
#
_symmetry.space_group_name_H-M   'P 1'
#
loop_
_entity.id
_entity.type
_entity.pdbx_description
1 polymer ?
#
loop_
_entity_poly.entity_id
_entity_poly.type
_entity_poly.pdbx_seq_one_letter_code
_entity_poly.pdbx_strand_id
1 'polypeptide(L)'
;MQATNRTTYAAVPFLIFGIILITAFFLKYFEPMLPDVLRSWADHLSIALIVAVVIGLTYEYTSHLFREEILKNLLHDSQEQVYQALRAYNVLTPVEVFRLLKEIASQINQTPTLLYPARPESDEYTFTESMEFFDTLVKMRTKEIIEILSTWIEPNSHKNLKYLASDFIGKYQLTEIAEELRRQAEPILHAGDLSEADRGWVLNYIWAYSRCEKPMYKILGDIMRTTSDHEIEKWILFLPVQIQSIEIATMVNDYLERDTIIADDNLLLVIQAVAALHRAQVVDGVAMLKKFSQRFGPHHQEDVERIWRNYALVPEELKGIFLQS
;
A
#
# COMPACT_ATOMS: atom_id res chain seq x y z
N MET A 1 -5.95 -13.82 -33.12
CA MET A 1 -5.47 -12.57 -33.74
C MET A 1 -5.90 -11.44 -32.80
N GLN A 2 -5.08 -10.57 -32.22
CA GLN A 2 -3.71 -10.13 -32.50
C GLN A 2 -2.83 -10.28 -31.25
N ALA A 3 -1.68 -10.94 -31.41
CA ALA A 3 -0.55 -10.82 -30.51
C ALA A 3 0.37 -9.74 -31.09
N THR A 4 0.25 -8.51 -30.63
CA THR A 4 1.15 -7.42 -31.03
C THR A 4 1.23 -6.38 -29.93
N ASN A 5 2.46 -5.96 -29.61
CA ASN A 5 2.87 -4.82 -28.77
C ASN A 5 3.45 -5.11 -27.38
N ARG A 6 3.93 -6.32 -27.08
CA ARG A 6 4.87 -6.51 -25.93
C ARG A 6 6.36 -6.42 -26.31
N THR A 7 6.70 -6.62 -27.58
CA THR A 7 8.09 -6.55 -28.07
C THR A 7 8.58 -5.13 -28.37
N THR A 8 7.70 -4.16 -28.49
CA THR A 8 8.04 -2.81 -28.98
C THR A 8 8.81 -1.98 -27.95
N TYR A 9 8.54 -2.15 -26.64
CA TYR A 9 9.19 -1.34 -25.59
C TYR A 9 10.61 -1.80 -25.26
N ALA A 10 10.90 -3.10 -25.38
CA ALA A 10 12.25 -3.63 -25.18
C ALA A 10 13.19 -3.27 -26.35
N ALA A 11 12.66 -2.96 -27.54
CA ALA A 11 13.48 -2.66 -28.71
C ALA A 11 13.98 -1.21 -28.79
N VAL A 12 13.31 -0.26 -28.11
CA VAL A 12 13.61 1.18 -28.21
C VAL A 12 15.00 1.54 -27.67
N PRO A 13 15.44 1.07 -26.48
CA PRO A 13 16.77 1.36 -25.96
C PRO A 13 17.88 0.80 -26.85
N PHE A 14 17.74 -0.45 -27.34
CA PHE A 14 18.70 -1.05 -28.27
C PHE A 14 18.79 -0.30 -29.60
N LEU A 15 17.68 0.25 -30.11
CA LEU A 15 17.66 1.09 -31.31
C LEU A 15 18.41 2.41 -31.07
N ILE A 16 18.20 3.05 -29.92
CA ILE A 16 18.89 4.27 -29.51
C ILE A 16 20.40 4.01 -29.35
N PHE A 17 20.79 2.95 -28.65
CA PHE A 17 22.19 2.56 -28.50
C PHE A 17 22.83 2.20 -29.84
N GLY A 18 22.08 1.56 -30.75
CA GLY A 18 22.52 1.29 -32.12
C GLY A 18 22.81 2.56 -32.91
N ILE A 19 21.91 3.56 -32.84
CA ILE A 19 22.11 4.87 -33.49
C ILE A 19 23.34 5.58 -32.91
N ILE A 20 23.52 5.58 -31.59
CA ILE A 20 24.67 6.19 -30.91
C ILE A 20 25.98 5.50 -31.34
N LEU A 21 26.00 4.17 -31.41
CA LEU A 21 27.17 3.41 -31.81
C LEU A 21 27.54 3.66 -33.28
N ILE A 22 26.55 3.68 -34.18
CA ILE A 22 26.74 4.03 -35.60
C ILE A 22 27.31 5.45 -35.72
N THR A 23 26.79 6.41 -34.94
CA THR A 23 27.27 7.79 -34.93
C THR A 23 28.73 7.87 -34.45
N ALA A 24 29.09 7.12 -33.41
CA ALA A 24 30.46 7.06 -32.91
C ALA A 24 31.44 6.44 -33.93
N PHE A 25 31.04 5.36 -34.60
CA PHE A 25 31.85 4.75 -35.67
C PHE A 25 31.99 5.66 -36.89
N PHE A 26 30.92 6.37 -37.25
CA PHE A 26 30.95 7.35 -38.33
C PHE A 26 31.93 8.49 -38.02
N LEU A 27 31.88 9.05 -36.82
CA LEU A 27 32.80 10.09 -36.37
C LEU A 27 34.26 9.62 -36.40
N LYS A 28 34.53 8.39 -35.95
CA LYS A 28 35.87 7.80 -35.95
C LYS A 28 36.38 7.45 -37.35
N TYR A 29 35.50 7.05 -38.26
CA TYR A 29 35.85 6.74 -39.65
C TYR A 29 36.20 8.01 -40.45
N PHE A 30 35.50 9.12 -40.20
CA PHE A 30 35.75 10.40 -40.87
C PHE A 30 36.77 11.30 -40.16
N GLU A 31 37.19 10.95 -38.93
CA GLU A 31 38.26 11.60 -38.16
C GLU A 31 39.51 11.97 -38.99
N PRO A 32 40.05 11.09 -39.89
CA PRO A 32 41.24 11.41 -40.65
C PRO A 32 40.99 12.51 -41.70
N MET A 33 39.74 12.70 -42.12
CA MET A 33 39.31 13.69 -43.11
C MET A 33 38.95 15.05 -42.51
N LEU A 34 38.94 15.17 -41.18
CA LEU A 34 38.62 16.42 -40.48
C LEU A 34 39.82 17.35 -40.35
N PRO A 35 39.61 18.69 -40.35
CA PRO A 35 40.61 19.67 -39.93
C PRO A 35 41.14 19.40 -38.52
N ASP A 36 42.41 19.72 -38.25
CA ASP A 36 43.08 19.38 -36.98
C ASP A 36 42.33 19.82 -35.72
N VAL A 37 41.65 20.97 -35.78
CA VAL A 37 40.81 21.49 -34.67
C VAL A 37 39.62 20.57 -34.38
N LEU A 38 39.02 19.95 -35.39
CA LEU A 38 37.85 19.07 -35.25
C LEU A 38 38.23 17.62 -34.97
N ARG A 39 39.47 17.22 -35.27
CA ARG A 39 39.97 15.86 -35.07
C ARG A 39 40.00 15.47 -33.60
N SER A 40 40.53 16.34 -32.74
CA SER A 40 40.56 16.14 -31.29
C SER A 40 39.14 16.01 -30.70
N TRP A 41 38.20 16.84 -31.16
CA TRP A 41 36.80 16.77 -30.72
C TRP A 41 36.10 15.48 -31.17
N ALA A 42 36.32 15.05 -32.43
CA ALA A 42 35.75 13.82 -32.96
C ALA A 42 36.28 12.58 -32.21
N ASP A 43 37.56 12.55 -31.87
CA ASP A 43 38.17 11.45 -31.11
C ASP A 43 37.57 11.36 -29.69
N HIS A 44 37.53 12.47 -28.95
CA HIS A 44 36.98 12.50 -27.58
C HIS A 44 35.48 12.18 -27.55
N LEU A 45 34.70 12.71 -28.50
CA LEU A 45 33.26 12.46 -28.58
C LEU A 45 32.97 11.01 -28.98
N SER A 46 33.73 10.43 -29.91
CA SER A 46 33.54 9.03 -30.32
C SER A 46 33.80 8.06 -29.16
N ILE A 47 34.86 8.30 -28.38
CA ILE A 47 35.19 7.50 -27.19
C ILE A 47 34.10 7.65 -26.13
N ALA A 48 33.64 8.87 -25.85
CA ALA A 48 32.58 9.12 -24.87
C ALA A 48 31.25 8.43 -25.25
N LEU A 49 30.89 8.45 -26.53
CA LEU A 49 29.67 7.79 -27.03
C LEU A 49 29.78 6.26 -26.94
N ILE A 50 30.93 5.68 -27.26
CA ILE A 50 31.16 4.23 -27.11
C ILE A 50 31.08 3.82 -25.64
N VAL A 51 31.71 4.57 -24.74
CA VAL A 51 31.67 4.30 -23.29
C VAL A 51 30.24 4.43 -22.75
N ALA A 52 29.48 5.44 -23.17
CA ALA A 52 28.08 5.62 -22.77
C ALA A 52 27.19 4.45 -23.23
N VAL A 53 27.41 3.92 -24.44
CA VAL A 53 26.69 2.74 -24.95
C VAL A 53 27.06 1.48 -24.16
N VAL A 54 28.34 1.27 -23.86
CA VAL A 54 28.78 0.11 -23.06
C VAL A 54 28.19 0.17 -21.66
N ILE A 55 28.22 1.33 -21.00
CA ILE A 55 27.62 1.53 -19.67
C ILE A 55 26.10 1.33 -19.72
N GLY A 56 25.43 1.92 -20.71
CA GLY A 56 23.96 1.80 -20.87
C GLY A 56 23.51 0.37 -21.14
N LEU A 57 24.18 -0.34 -22.06
CA LEU A 57 23.89 -1.75 -22.34
C LEU A 57 24.22 -2.66 -21.15
N THR A 58 25.30 -2.37 -20.41
CA THR A 58 25.64 -3.12 -19.20
C THR A 58 24.60 -2.89 -18.10
N TYR A 59 24.13 -1.65 -17.92
CA TYR A 59 23.06 -1.32 -16.98
C TYR A 59 21.74 -2.01 -17.35
N GLU A 60 21.37 -1.99 -18.62
CA GLU A 60 20.13 -2.63 -19.08
C GLU A 60 20.19 -4.16 -19.00
N TYR A 61 21.32 -4.76 -19.37
CA TYR A 61 21.56 -6.20 -19.28
C TYR A 61 21.57 -6.69 -17.83
N THR A 62 22.29 -5.98 -16.94
CA THR A 62 22.30 -6.31 -15.51
C THR A 62 20.93 -6.08 -14.88
N SER A 63 20.24 -4.98 -15.19
CA SER A 63 18.88 -4.73 -14.71
C SER A 63 17.87 -5.78 -15.17
N HIS A 64 17.98 -6.30 -16.39
CA HIS A 64 17.05 -7.31 -16.92
C HIS A 64 17.28 -8.68 -16.29
N LEU A 65 18.54 -9.15 -16.24
CA LEU A 65 18.88 -10.43 -15.62
C LEU A 65 18.51 -10.45 -14.13
N PHE A 66 18.80 -9.36 -13.42
CA PHE A 66 18.50 -9.26 -12.00
C PHE A 66 16.99 -9.20 -11.75
N ARG A 67 16.21 -8.57 -12.64
CA ARG A 67 14.75 -8.51 -12.54
C ARG A 67 14.10 -9.88 -12.76
N GLU A 68 14.55 -10.67 -13.73
CA GLU A 68 14.05 -12.04 -13.94
C GLU A 68 14.43 -12.97 -12.79
N GLU A 69 15.66 -12.86 -12.29
CA GLU A 69 16.15 -13.68 -11.19
C GLU A 69 15.47 -13.32 -9.86
N ILE A 70 15.21 -12.03 -9.61
CA ILE A 70 14.41 -11.55 -8.50
C ILE A 70 12.96 -12.01 -8.62
N LEU A 71 12.30 -11.86 -9.78
CA LEU A 71 10.90 -12.29 -9.94
C LEU A 71 10.77 -13.80 -9.67
N LYS A 72 11.76 -14.58 -10.11
CA LYS A 72 11.81 -16.03 -9.92
C LYS A 72 12.09 -16.43 -8.47
N ASN A 73 12.92 -15.67 -7.75
CA ASN A 73 13.24 -15.94 -6.35
C ASN A 73 12.16 -15.39 -5.38
N LEU A 74 11.57 -14.22 -5.69
CA LEU A 74 10.47 -13.59 -4.95
C LEU A 74 9.18 -14.41 -4.93
N LEU A 75 8.93 -15.15 -6.00
CA LEU A 75 7.82 -16.12 -6.05
C LEU A 75 8.04 -17.33 -5.14
N HIS A 76 9.26 -17.51 -4.60
CA HIS A 76 9.61 -18.63 -3.73
C HIS A 76 9.72 -18.26 -2.25
N ASP A 77 10.23 -17.07 -1.90
CA ASP A 77 10.32 -16.57 -0.50
C ASP A 77 10.03 -15.06 -0.43
N SER A 78 8.82 -14.68 0.01
CA SER A 78 8.20 -13.42 -0.40
C SER A 78 8.54 -12.14 0.38
N GLN A 79 9.30 -12.18 1.48
CA GLN A 79 9.47 -10.99 2.35
C GLN A 79 10.90 -10.44 2.43
N GLU A 80 11.88 -11.26 2.83
CA GLU A 80 13.27 -10.80 3.01
C GLU A 80 13.94 -10.42 1.68
N GLN A 81 13.51 -11.06 0.58
CA GLN A 81 14.06 -10.83 -0.76
C GLN A 81 13.54 -9.56 -1.43
N VAL A 82 12.31 -9.09 -1.14
CA VAL A 82 11.79 -7.80 -1.64
C VAL A 82 12.64 -6.67 -1.06
N TYR A 83 12.97 -6.76 0.22
CA TYR A 83 13.82 -5.78 0.89
C TYR A 83 15.27 -5.81 0.38
N GLN A 84 15.88 -6.99 0.22
CA GLN A 84 17.22 -7.09 -0.35
C GLN A 84 17.28 -6.55 -1.78
N ALA A 85 16.24 -6.78 -2.59
CA ALA A 85 16.08 -6.15 -3.89
C ALA A 85 16.05 -4.62 -3.76
N LEU A 86 15.09 -4.05 -3.02
CA LEU A 86 14.95 -2.60 -2.84
C LEU A 86 16.23 -1.93 -2.31
N ARG A 87 17.00 -2.60 -1.43
CA ARG A 87 18.26 -2.10 -0.86
C ARG A 87 19.43 -2.16 -1.85
N ALA A 88 19.49 -3.18 -2.70
CA ALA A 88 20.44 -3.23 -3.83
C ALA A 88 20.14 -2.11 -4.85
N TYR A 89 18.91 -1.62 -4.87
CA TYR A 89 18.38 -0.62 -5.80
C TYR A 89 18.42 0.84 -5.30
N ASN A 90 19.34 1.22 -4.41
CA ASN A 90 19.62 2.63 -4.02
C ASN A 90 19.98 3.57 -5.21
N VAL A 91 19.95 3.08 -6.45
CA VAL A 91 20.26 3.77 -7.71
C VAL A 91 19.02 3.94 -8.62
N LEU A 92 17.89 3.29 -8.32
CA LEU A 92 16.68 3.36 -9.16
C LEU A 92 15.87 4.64 -8.95
N THR A 93 15.26 5.12 -10.03
CA THR A 93 14.28 6.21 -10.02
C THR A 93 12.94 5.75 -9.40
N PRO A 94 12.09 6.67 -8.87
CA PRO A 94 10.79 6.33 -8.30
C PRO A 94 9.91 5.50 -9.25
N VAL A 95 9.94 5.81 -10.55
CA VAL A 95 9.25 5.06 -11.60
C VAL A 95 9.67 3.60 -11.65
N GLU A 96 10.96 3.29 -11.54
CA GLU A 96 11.46 1.92 -11.64
C GLU A 96 11.10 1.09 -10.41
N VAL A 97 11.15 1.71 -9.22
CA VAL A 97 10.68 1.11 -7.97
C VAL A 97 9.21 0.75 -8.11
N PHE A 98 8.35 1.71 -8.41
CA PHE A 98 6.92 1.46 -8.52
C PHE A 98 6.57 0.51 -9.69
N ARG A 99 7.32 0.52 -10.78
CA ARG A 99 7.15 -0.48 -11.85
C ARG A 99 7.39 -1.90 -11.33
N LEU A 100 8.43 -2.12 -10.51
CA LEU A 100 8.68 -3.41 -9.87
C LEU A 100 7.54 -3.78 -8.91
N LEU A 101 7.08 -2.84 -8.08
CA LEU A 101 5.93 -3.04 -7.20
C LEU A 101 4.69 -3.48 -7.99
N LYS A 102 4.43 -2.82 -9.11
CA LYS A 102 3.29 -3.13 -9.99
C LYS A 102 3.38 -4.56 -10.53
N GLU A 103 4.56 -4.97 -10.98
CA GLU A 103 4.81 -6.32 -11.51
C GLU A 103 4.58 -7.39 -10.45
N ILE A 104 5.12 -7.18 -9.24
CA ILE A 104 4.98 -8.08 -8.09
C ILE A 104 3.49 -8.20 -7.68
N ALA A 105 2.83 -7.07 -7.42
CA ALA A 105 1.44 -7.05 -6.95
C ALA A 105 0.46 -7.66 -7.96
N SER A 106 0.76 -7.60 -9.26
CA SER A 106 -0.09 -8.16 -10.32
C SER A 106 0.09 -9.68 -10.52
N GLN A 107 1.12 -10.29 -9.94
CA GLN A 107 1.44 -11.71 -10.14
C GLN A 107 1.18 -12.58 -8.91
N ILE A 108 0.97 -11.97 -7.75
CA ILE A 108 0.76 -12.68 -6.49
C ILE A 108 -0.74 -12.89 -6.25
N ASN A 109 -1.10 -14.08 -5.77
CA ASN A 109 -2.49 -14.42 -5.45
C ASN A 109 -2.99 -13.82 -4.13
N GLN A 110 -2.07 -13.46 -3.24
CA GLN A 110 -2.32 -12.75 -1.97
C GLN A 110 -2.39 -11.23 -2.17
N THR A 111 -3.09 -10.55 -1.26
CA THR A 111 -3.29 -9.09 -1.26
C THR A 111 -2.09 -8.41 -0.60
N PRO A 112 -1.30 -7.60 -1.33
CA PRO A 112 -0.19 -6.85 -0.73
C PRO A 112 -0.71 -5.66 0.08
N THR A 113 -0.16 -5.46 1.28
CA THR A 113 -0.43 -4.27 2.11
C THR A 113 0.84 -3.64 2.68
N LEU A 114 0.83 -2.31 2.84
CA LEU A 114 1.87 -1.56 3.58
C LEU A 114 1.67 -1.61 5.10
N LEU A 115 0.52 -2.09 5.56
CA LEU A 115 0.18 -2.19 6.96
C LEU A 115 0.46 -3.60 7.47
N TYR A 116 0.60 -3.76 8.79
CA TYR A 116 0.70 -5.09 9.38
C TYR A 116 -0.63 -5.84 9.16
N PRO A 117 -0.64 -7.05 8.59
CA PRO A 117 -1.86 -7.83 8.38
C PRO A 117 -2.36 -8.31 9.75
N ALA A 118 -3.25 -7.53 10.35
CA ALA A 118 -3.82 -7.79 11.66
C ALA A 118 -5.07 -8.68 11.61
N ARG A 119 -5.51 -9.06 10.41
CA ARG A 119 -6.74 -9.82 10.16
C ARG A 119 -6.43 -11.33 10.21
N PRO A 120 -7.03 -12.10 11.13
CA PRO A 120 -6.68 -13.51 11.35
C PRO A 120 -6.90 -14.45 10.14
N GLU A 121 -7.79 -14.07 9.23
CA GLU A 121 -8.22 -14.89 8.08
C GLU A 121 -8.00 -14.17 6.74
N SER A 122 -7.24 -13.06 6.72
CA SER A 122 -7.01 -12.34 5.46
C SER A 122 -5.93 -13.01 4.62
N ASP A 123 -6.14 -13.05 3.31
CA ASP A 123 -5.08 -13.30 2.30
C ASP A 123 -4.10 -12.11 2.17
N GLU A 124 -3.97 -11.27 3.20
CA GLU A 124 -3.08 -10.11 3.20
C GLU A 124 -1.65 -10.48 3.62
N TYR A 125 -0.66 -9.87 2.96
CA TYR A 125 0.75 -10.00 3.37
C TYR A 125 1.42 -8.64 3.45
N THR A 126 2.29 -8.47 4.45
CA THR A 126 3.13 -7.28 4.58
C THR A 126 4.05 -7.21 3.36
N PHE A 127 3.86 -6.18 2.54
CA PHE A 127 4.58 -6.02 1.29
C PHE A 127 6.06 -5.67 1.51
N THR A 128 6.38 -4.94 2.58
CA THR A 128 7.74 -4.53 2.91
C THR A 128 7.89 -4.28 4.41
N GLU A 129 9.01 -4.67 4.99
CA GLU A 129 9.33 -4.41 6.40
C GLU A 129 9.91 -3.02 6.65
N SER A 130 10.39 -2.34 5.60
CA SER A 130 11.12 -1.06 5.71
C SER A 130 10.34 0.09 5.09
N MET A 131 9.46 0.70 5.90
CA MET A 131 8.64 1.84 5.47
C MET A 131 9.42 3.15 5.27
N GLU A 132 10.58 3.31 5.92
CA GLU A 132 11.38 4.55 5.89
C GLU A 132 11.81 4.96 4.47
N PHE A 133 12.09 3.98 3.62
CA PHE A 133 12.43 4.19 2.22
C PHE A 133 11.27 4.85 1.47
N PHE A 134 10.06 4.29 1.62
CA PHE A 134 8.86 4.84 1.00
C PHE A 134 8.47 6.18 1.61
N ASP A 135 8.66 6.36 2.91
CA ASP A 135 8.39 7.64 3.58
C ASP A 135 9.25 8.76 2.96
N THR A 136 10.51 8.46 2.65
CA THR A 136 11.42 9.40 1.99
C THR A 136 11.04 9.62 0.52
N LEU A 137 10.80 8.53 -0.21
CA LEU A 137 10.51 8.55 -1.65
C LEU A 137 9.23 9.35 -1.96
N VAL A 138 8.14 9.08 -1.24
CA VAL A 138 6.85 9.74 -1.46
C VAL A 138 6.91 11.22 -1.10
N LYS A 139 7.64 11.59 -0.03
CA LYS A 139 7.83 13.00 0.35
C LYS A 139 8.68 13.78 -0.66
N MET A 140 9.70 13.15 -1.25
CA MET A 140 10.61 13.83 -2.19
C MET A 140 10.05 13.95 -3.61
N ARG A 141 9.15 13.03 -4.00
CA ARG A 141 8.67 12.87 -5.39
C ARG A 141 7.15 12.75 -5.47
N THR A 142 6.44 13.47 -4.61
CA THR A 142 4.98 13.34 -4.43
C THR A 142 4.20 13.41 -5.75
N LYS A 143 4.49 14.38 -6.63
CA LYS A 143 3.79 14.53 -7.91
C LYS A 143 3.96 13.32 -8.83
N GLU A 144 5.19 12.84 -8.96
CA GLU A 144 5.52 11.67 -9.79
C GLU A 144 4.85 10.41 -9.23
N ILE A 145 4.83 10.25 -7.90
CA ILE A 145 4.13 9.15 -7.25
C ILE A 145 2.61 9.22 -7.47
N ILE A 146 2.00 10.41 -7.38
CA ILE A 146 0.57 10.60 -7.67
C ILE A 146 0.24 10.18 -9.11
N GLU A 147 1.07 10.57 -10.09
CA GLU A 147 0.88 10.17 -11.49
C GLU A 147 0.94 8.64 -11.64
N ILE A 148 1.89 7.98 -10.99
CA ILE A 148 2.01 6.52 -11.03
C ILE A 148 0.80 5.85 -10.38
N LEU A 149 0.43 6.28 -9.17
CA LEU A 149 -0.70 5.72 -8.41
C LEU A 149 -2.03 5.92 -9.15
N SER A 150 -2.19 7.02 -9.90
CA SER A 150 -3.35 7.26 -10.77
C SER A 150 -3.57 6.13 -11.76
N THR A 151 -2.50 5.55 -12.30
CA THR A 151 -2.61 4.40 -13.22
C THR A 151 -2.98 3.10 -12.52
N TRP A 152 -2.70 2.97 -11.21
CA TRP A 152 -2.99 1.76 -10.44
C TRP A 152 -4.43 1.69 -9.98
N ILE A 153 -5.06 2.85 -9.83
CA ILE A 153 -6.45 2.97 -9.38
C ILE A 153 -7.44 3.01 -10.54
N GLU A 154 -7.00 2.84 -11.79
CA GLU A 154 -7.91 2.74 -12.94
C GLU A 154 -8.92 1.59 -12.76
N PRO A 155 -10.17 1.72 -13.26
CA PRO A 155 -11.22 0.71 -13.04
C PRO A 155 -10.83 -0.71 -13.45
N ASN A 156 -10.03 -0.83 -14.51
CA ASN A 156 -9.53 -2.05 -15.14
C ASN A 156 -8.19 -2.55 -14.56
N SER A 157 -7.63 -1.87 -13.56
CA SER A 157 -6.42 -2.32 -12.86
C SER A 157 -6.68 -3.53 -11.96
N HIS A 158 -5.63 -4.31 -11.72
CA HIS A 158 -5.68 -5.48 -10.86
C HIS A 158 -6.06 -5.10 -9.42
N LYS A 159 -6.89 -5.91 -8.75
CA LYS A 159 -7.39 -5.63 -7.38
C LYS A 159 -6.26 -5.39 -6.37
N ASN A 160 -5.15 -6.12 -6.47
CA ASN A 160 -3.98 -5.92 -5.61
C ASN A 160 -3.30 -4.57 -5.83
N LEU A 161 -3.29 -4.06 -7.07
CA LEU A 161 -2.74 -2.74 -7.37
C LEU A 161 -3.63 -1.65 -6.78
N LYS A 162 -4.95 -1.83 -6.89
CA LYS A 162 -5.92 -0.95 -6.24
C LYS A 162 -5.64 -0.92 -4.73
N TYR A 163 -5.63 -2.08 -4.09
CA TYR A 163 -5.39 -2.19 -2.65
C TYR A 163 -4.07 -1.53 -2.21
N LEU A 164 -2.98 -1.84 -2.89
CA LEU A 164 -1.67 -1.27 -2.55
C LEU A 164 -1.61 0.25 -2.82
N ALA A 165 -2.27 0.73 -3.88
CA ALA A 165 -2.34 2.16 -4.17
C ALA A 165 -3.11 2.91 -3.08
N SER A 166 -4.24 2.37 -2.59
CA SER A 166 -4.96 2.98 -1.48
C SER A 166 -4.14 3.00 -0.20
N ASP A 167 -3.30 2.00 0.07
CA ASP A 167 -2.36 2.05 1.21
C ASP A 167 -1.39 3.23 1.11
N PHE A 168 -0.79 3.45 -0.05
CA PHE A 168 0.07 4.62 -0.28
C PHE A 168 -0.72 5.93 -0.11
N ILE A 169 -1.88 6.05 -0.76
CA ILE A 169 -2.69 7.27 -0.73
C ILE A 169 -3.15 7.59 0.70
N GLY A 170 -3.66 6.60 1.43
CA GLY A 170 -4.14 6.75 2.80
C GLY A 170 -3.02 7.00 3.80
N LYS A 171 -1.91 6.26 3.73
CA LYS A 171 -0.77 6.44 4.64
C LYS A 171 -0.17 7.84 4.53
N TYR A 172 0.04 8.31 3.29
CA TYR A 172 0.69 9.59 3.00
C TYR A 172 -0.29 10.76 2.82
N GLN A 173 -1.59 10.52 2.99
CA GLN A 173 -2.66 11.51 2.87
C GLN A 173 -2.58 12.32 1.56
N LEU A 174 -2.47 11.60 0.43
CA LEU A 174 -2.35 12.20 -0.90
C LEU A 174 -3.72 12.74 -1.37
N THR A 175 -4.08 13.92 -0.86
CA THR A 175 -5.40 14.53 -1.06
C THR A 175 -5.78 14.77 -2.53
N GLU A 176 -4.79 14.98 -3.39
CA GLU A 176 -4.95 15.31 -4.80
C GLU A 176 -5.57 14.17 -5.63
N ILE A 177 -5.45 12.93 -5.15
CA ILE A 177 -5.97 11.72 -5.81
C ILE A 177 -7.01 10.99 -4.97
N ALA A 178 -7.11 11.27 -3.67
CA ALA A 178 -8.00 10.57 -2.75
C ALA A 178 -9.48 10.58 -3.21
N GLU A 179 -9.95 11.69 -3.79
CA GLU A 179 -11.34 11.83 -4.25
C GLU A 179 -11.71 10.80 -5.34
N GLU A 180 -10.73 10.38 -6.15
CA GLU A 180 -10.92 9.35 -7.16
C GLU A 180 -11.25 7.98 -6.53
N LEU A 181 -10.66 7.68 -5.37
CA LEU A 181 -10.95 6.46 -4.63
C LEU A 181 -12.42 6.43 -4.19
N ARG A 182 -12.92 7.52 -3.61
CA ARG A 182 -14.33 7.65 -3.21
C ARG A 182 -15.25 7.47 -4.41
N ARG A 183 -14.97 8.19 -5.51
CA ARG A 183 -15.78 8.16 -6.74
C ARG A 183 -15.98 6.74 -7.28
N GLN A 184 -14.97 5.89 -7.15
CA GLN A 184 -15.04 4.50 -7.61
C GLN A 184 -15.66 3.55 -6.57
N ALA A 185 -15.30 3.69 -5.30
CA ALA A 185 -15.69 2.72 -4.26
C ALA A 185 -17.09 2.94 -3.72
N GLU A 186 -17.51 4.19 -3.53
CA GLU A 186 -18.79 4.52 -2.89
C GLU A 186 -20.01 3.98 -3.66
N PRO A 187 -20.11 4.10 -5.00
CA PRO A 187 -21.21 3.51 -5.75
C PRO A 187 -21.28 1.98 -5.65
N ILE A 188 -20.12 1.31 -5.56
CA ILE A 188 -20.04 -0.15 -5.44
C ILE A 188 -20.48 -0.59 -4.05
N LEU A 189 -20.05 0.13 -3.02
CA LEU A 189 -20.46 -0.10 -1.64
C LEU A 189 -21.98 0.04 -1.47
N HIS A 190 -22.57 1.11 -2.03
CA HIS A 190 -24.03 1.35 -1.97
C HIS A 190 -24.87 0.35 -2.75
N ALA A 191 -24.29 -0.33 -3.75
CA ALA A 191 -24.99 -1.37 -4.50
C ALA A 191 -25.25 -2.63 -3.65
N GLY A 192 -24.55 -2.82 -2.52
CA GLY A 192 -24.80 -3.87 -1.54
C GLY A 192 -24.30 -5.28 -1.92
N ASP A 193 -24.12 -5.59 -3.20
CA ASP A 193 -23.68 -6.89 -3.68
C ASP A 193 -22.14 -6.99 -3.84
N LEU A 194 -21.41 -6.76 -2.74
CA LEU A 194 -19.95 -6.88 -2.72
C LEU A 194 -19.52 -8.34 -2.67
N SER A 195 -18.83 -8.80 -3.72
CA SER A 195 -18.09 -10.06 -3.67
C SER A 195 -17.00 -10.00 -2.59
N GLU A 196 -16.64 -11.14 -2.01
CA GLU A 196 -15.53 -11.23 -1.04
C GLU A 196 -14.22 -10.68 -1.63
N ALA A 197 -13.99 -10.95 -2.93
CA ALA A 197 -12.83 -10.46 -3.65
C ALA A 197 -12.80 -8.93 -3.84
N ASP A 198 -13.97 -8.29 -3.90
CA ASP A 198 -14.09 -6.84 -4.10
C ASP A 198 -14.16 -6.07 -2.79
N ARG A 199 -14.78 -6.65 -1.76
CA ARG A 199 -14.96 -6.03 -0.45
C ARG A 199 -13.66 -5.46 0.10
N GLY A 200 -12.56 -6.23 0.01
CA GLY A 200 -11.26 -5.82 0.52
C GLY A 200 -10.77 -4.50 -0.08
N TRP A 201 -10.70 -4.39 -1.41
CA TRP A 201 -10.16 -3.19 -2.06
C TRP A 201 -11.15 -2.00 -2.00
N VAL A 202 -12.46 -2.26 -2.06
CA VAL A 202 -13.49 -1.22 -1.94
C VAL A 202 -13.43 -0.57 -0.56
N LEU A 203 -13.40 -1.35 0.51
CA LEU A 203 -13.28 -0.81 1.86
C LEU A 203 -11.92 -0.14 2.08
N ASN A 204 -10.84 -0.64 1.47
CA ASN A 204 -9.54 0.01 1.55
C ASN A 204 -9.51 1.38 0.83
N TYR A 205 -10.23 1.53 -0.28
CA TYR A 205 -10.42 2.82 -0.94
C TYR A 205 -11.15 3.81 -0.05
N ILE A 206 -12.25 3.37 0.57
CA ILE A 206 -13.01 4.22 1.49
C ILE A 206 -12.16 4.62 2.69
N TRP A 207 -11.41 3.69 3.29
CA TRP A 207 -10.47 4.00 4.37
C TRP A 207 -9.43 5.04 3.94
N ALA A 208 -8.76 4.82 2.81
CA ALA A 208 -7.70 5.70 2.31
C ALA A 208 -8.22 7.12 2.00
N TYR A 209 -9.42 7.20 1.41
CA TYR A 209 -10.12 8.47 1.25
C TYR A 209 -10.43 9.13 2.59
N SER A 210 -10.99 8.37 3.54
CA SER A 210 -11.41 8.88 4.84
C SER A 210 -10.25 9.46 5.67
N ARG A 211 -9.03 8.94 5.46
CA ARG A 211 -7.78 9.49 6.01
C ARG A 211 -7.41 10.87 5.49
N CYS A 212 -7.96 11.26 4.34
CA CYS A 212 -7.74 12.56 3.70
C CYS A 212 -8.87 13.57 4.01
N GLU A 213 -9.95 13.13 4.65
CA GLU A 213 -11.08 14.00 5.02
C GLU A 213 -10.71 15.00 6.12
N LYS A 214 -11.53 16.05 6.23
CA LYS A 214 -11.49 17.03 7.32
C LYS A 214 -12.92 17.23 7.85
N PRO A 215 -13.30 16.64 9.00
CA PRO A 215 -12.49 15.78 9.88
C PRO A 215 -12.17 14.41 9.27
N MET A 216 -11.06 13.77 9.69
CA MET A 216 -10.68 12.43 9.22
C MET A 216 -11.68 11.36 9.68
N TYR A 217 -11.79 10.29 8.90
CA TYR A 217 -12.64 9.12 9.13
C TYR A 217 -14.15 9.40 9.17
N LYS A 218 -14.60 10.53 8.61
CA LYS A 218 -16.01 10.90 8.63
C LYS A 218 -16.87 9.89 7.88
N ILE A 219 -16.58 9.64 6.60
CA ILE A 219 -17.38 8.68 5.80
C ILE A 219 -17.31 7.28 6.38
N LEU A 220 -16.15 6.89 6.92
CA LEU A 220 -15.94 5.57 7.48
C LEU A 220 -16.76 5.37 8.76
N GLY A 221 -16.81 6.39 9.62
CA GLY A 221 -17.68 6.41 10.78
C GLY A 221 -19.16 6.42 10.43
N ASP A 222 -19.56 7.17 9.40
CA ASP A 222 -20.93 7.16 8.89
C ASP A 222 -21.34 5.75 8.44
N ILE A 223 -20.49 5.07 7.65
CA ILE A 223 -20.70 3.68 7.23
C ILE A 223 -20.85 2.76 8.43
N MET A 224 -19.94 2.88 9.41
CA MET A 224 -19.94 2.05 10.61
C MET A 224 -21.22 2.19 11.45
N ARG A 225 -21.78 3.41 11.49
CA ARG A 225 -23.04 3.70 12.19
C ARG A 225 -24.28 3.17 11.47
N THR A 226 -24.28 3.18 10.14
CA THR A 226 -25.48 2.88 9.35
C THR A 226 -25.54 1.46 8.80
N THR A 227 -24.39 0.78 8.66
CA THR A 227 -24.34 -0.56 8.10
C THR A 227 -24.97 -1.59 9.04
N SER A 228 -25.60 -2.60 8.45
CA SER A 228 -26.00 -3.84 9.12
C SER A 228 -25.16 -5.05 8.66
N ASP A 229 -24.17 -4.82 7.80
CA ASP A 229 -23.28 -5.87 7.30
C ASP A 229 -22.15 -6.10 8.31
N HIS A 230 -22.21 -7.25 8.98
CA HIS A 230 -21.23 -7.66 9.98
C HIS A 230 -19.81 -7.80 9.42
N GLU A 231 -19.65 -8.13 8.13
CA GLU A 231 -18.33 -8.24 7.51
C GLU A 231 -17.69 -6.87 7.27
N ILE A 232 -18.50 -5.86 6.95
CA ILE A 232 -18.02 -4.47 6.87
C ILE A 232 -17.62 -3.98 8.27
N GLU A 233 -18.46 -4.22 9.28
CA GLU A 233 -18.14 -3.86 10.67
C GLU A 233 -16.83 -4.52 11.13
N LYS A 234 -16.70 -5.84 10.92
CA LYS A 234 -15.49 -6.62 11.20
C LYS A 234 -14.27 -6.00 10.51
N TRP A 235 -14.36 -5.70 9.22
CA TRP A 235 -13.26 -5.12 8.45
C TRP A 235 -12.78 -3.78 9.01
N ILE A 236 -13.71 -2.90 9.40
CA ILE A 236 -13.42 -1.56 9.95
C ILE A 236 -12.84 -1.67 11.37
N LEU A 237 -13.37 -2.56 12.21
CA LEU A 237 -12.93 -2.76 13.60
C LEU A 237 -11.49 -3.30 13.73
N PHE A 238 -10.89 -3.79 12.65
CA PHE A 238 -9.47 -4.16 12.62
C PHE A 238 -8.52 -2.96 12.46
N LEU A 239 -8.98 -1.82 11.92
CA LEU A 239 -8.14 -0.65 11.67
C LEU A 239 -7.43 -0.10 12.93
N PRO A 240 -8.07 -0.01 14.12
CA PRO A 240 -7.42 0.44 15.35
C PRO A 240 -6.23 -0.44 15.78
N VAL A 241 -6.18 -1.71 15.34
CA VAL A 241 -5.06 -2.61 15.60
C VAL A 241 -3.87 -2.30 14.68
N GLN A 242 -4.11 -1.79 13.48
CA GLN A 242 -3.08 -1.42 12.52
C GLN A 242 -2.60 0.03 12.71
N ILE A 243 -3.52 0.94 13.03
CA ILE A 243 -3.27 2.38 13.12
C ILE A 243 -3.97 2.91 14.37
N GLN A 244 -3.19 3.36 15.35
CA GLN A 244 -3.72 3.95 16.58
C GLN A 244 -3.77 5.48 16.44
N SER A 245 -4.97 6.05 16.31
CA SER A 245 -5.18 7.50 16.28
C SER A 245 -6.43 7.92 17.06
N ILE A 246 -6.47 9.19 17.48
CA ILE A 246 -7.58 9.75 18.26
C ILE A 246 -8.88 9.81 17.43
N GLU A 247 -8.76 10.03 16.13
CA GLU A 247 -9.90 10.06 15.21
C GLU A 247 -10.50 8.66 15.03
N ILE A 248 -9.67 7.61 14.96
CA ILE A 248 -10.14 6.22 14.99
C ILE A 248 -10.82 5.91 16.33
N ALA A 249 -10.28 6.36 17.45
CA ALA A 249 -10.91 6.17 18.76
C ALA A 249 -12.29 6.86 18.83
N THR A 250 -12.43 8.03 18.21
CA THR A 250 -13.71 8.75 18.10
C THR A 250 -14.71 7.95 17.27
N MET A 251 -14.28 7.40 16.12
CA MET A 251 -15.10 6.53 15.29
C MET A 251 -15.62 5.30 16.05
N VAL A 252 -14.76 4.62 16.83
CA VAL A 252 -15.15 3.47 17.65
C VAL A 252 -16.13 3.87 18.76
N ASN A 253 -15.93 5.02 19.40
CA ASN A 253 -16.89 5.55 20.37
C ASN A 253 -18.25 5.80 19.73
N ASP A 254 -18.29 6.44 18.56
CA ASP A 254 -19.54 6.75 17.85
C ASP A 254 -20.28 5.49 17.38
N TYR A 255 -19.53 4.44 17.02
CA TYR A 255 -20.08 3.12 16.74
C TYR A 255 -20.78 2.50 17.95
N LEU A 256 -20.18 2.60 19.15
CA LEU A 256 -20.79 2.10 20.39
C LEU A 256 -22.04 2.88 20.83
N GLU A 257 -22.16 4.14 20.40
CA GLU A 257 -23.34 4.99 20.65
C GLU A 257 -24.56 4.63 19.81
N ARG A 258 -24.41 3.79 18.78
CA ARG A 258 -25.52 3.45 17.86
C ARG A 258 -26.67 2.73 18.57
N ASP A 259 -27.91 3.04 18.24
CA ASP A 259 -29.07 2.39 18.89
C ASP A 259 -29.26 0.91 18.50
N THR A 260 -28.65 0.47 17.39
CA THR A 260 -28.77 -0.89 16.88
C THR A 260 -27.93 -1.89 17.68
N ILE A 261 -28.37 -3.15 17.65
CA ILE A 261 -27.64 -4.27 18.27
C ILE A 261 -26.32 -4.46 17.52
N ILE A 262 -25.23 -4.65 18.26
CA ILE A 262 -23.93 -5.06 17.72
C ILE A 262 -23.82 -6.57 17.93
N ALA A 263 -23.38 -7.30 16.90
CA ALA A 263 -23.15 -8.73 17.03
C ALA A 263 -22.05 -9.01 18.06
N ASP A 264 -22.18 -10.10 18.81
CA ASP A 264 -21.24 -10.44 19.90
C ASP A 264 -19.79 -10.54 19.40
N ASP A 265 -19.58 -11.17 18.24
CA ASP A 265 -18.25 -11.24 17.60
C ASP A 265 -17.65 -9.85 17.32
N ASN A 266 -18.49 -8.89 16.90
CA ASN A 266 -18.07 -7.51 16.65
C ASN A 266 -17.82 -6.75 17.96
N LEU A 267 -18.53 -7.06 19.05
CA LEU A 267 -18.21 -6.51 20.37
C LEU A 267 -16.82 -6.97 20.85
N LEU A 268 -16.43 -8.23 20.60
CA LEU A 268 -15.07 -8.70 20.90
C LEU A 268 -14.01 -7.96 20.07
N LEU A 269 -14.30 -7.66 18.81
CA LEU A 269 -13.43 -6.82 17.98
C LEU A 269 -13.35 -5.37 18.48
N VAL A 270 -14.44 -4.81 19.02
CA VAL A 270 -14.40 -3.51 19.71
C VAL A 270 -13.46 -3.56 20.92
N ILE A 271 -13.52 -4.62 21.73
CA ILE A 271 -12.57 -4.80 22.85
C ILE A 271 -11.13 -4.81 22.34
N GLN A 272 -10.86 -5.56 21.28
CA GLN A 272 -9.54 -5.64 20.68
C GLN A 272 -9.05 -4.27 20.19
N ALA A 273 -9.92 -3.54 19.49
CA ALA A 273 -9.67 -2.19 19.03
C ALA A 273 -9.35 -1.22 20.18
N VAL A 274 -10.17 -1.23 21.24
CA VAL A 274 -10.01 -0.35 22.39
C VAL A 274 -8.75 -0.71 23.20
N ALA A 275 -8.43 -2.00 23.34
CA ALA A 275 -7.19 -2.46 23.96
C ALA A 275 -5.95 -1.94 23.21
N ALA A 276 -5.95 -2.03 21.87
CA ALA A 276 -4.86 -1.52 21.03
C ALA A 276 -4.68 0.01 21.21
N LEU A 277 -5.78 0.76 21.16
CA LEU A 277 -5.77 2.22 21.36
C LEU A 277 -5.31 2.63 22.77
N HIS A 278 -5.75 1.90 23.80
CA HIS A 278 -5.36 2.14 25.18
C HIS A 278 -3.88 1.84 25.41
N ARG A 279 -3.38 0.70 24.88
CA ARG A 279 -1.99 0.30 24.98
C ARG A 279 -1.04 1.29 24.31
N ALA A 280 -1.48 1.91 23.22
CA ALA A 280 -0.78 2.98 22.51
C ALA A 280 -0.95 4.37 23.17
N GLN A 281 -1.65 4.46 24.30
CA GLN A 281 -1.91 5.70 25.05
C GLN A 281 -2.63 6.78 24.24
N VAL A 282 -3.43 6.38 23.25
CA VAL A 282 -4.22 7.32 22.42
C VAL A 282 -5.46 7.81 23.17
N VAL A 283 -6.10 6.91 23.93
CA VAL A 283 -7.28 7.20 24.77
C VAL A 283 -7.29 6.36 26.04
N ASP A 284 -8.08 6.78 27.02
CA ASP A 284 -8.46 5.92 28.15
C ASP A 284 -9.52 4.91 27.69
N GLY A 285 -9.06 3.75 27.22
CA GLY A 285 -9.93 2.68 26.78
C GLY A 285 -10.77 2.09 27.91
N VAL A 286 -10.28 2.11 29.15
CA VAL A 286 -11.05 1.61 30.31
C VAL A 286 -12.28 2.51 30.54
N ALA A 287 -12.08 3.83 30.53
CA ALA A 287 -13.19 4.78 30.63
C ALA A 287 -14.17 4.64 29.46
N MET A 288 -13.67 4.44 28.24
CA MET A 288 -14.51 4.21 27.05
C MET A 288 -15.39 2.97 27.21
N LEU A 289 -14.83 1.83 27.61
CA LEU A 289 -15.61 0.60 27.80
C LEU A 289 -16.61 0.72 28.95
N LYS A 290 -16.25 1.39 30.05
CA LYS A 290 -17.16 1.63 31.19
C LYS A 290 -18.35 2.52 30.82
N LYS A 291 -18.16 3.50 29.92
CA LYS A 291 -19.27 4.33 29.39
C LYS A 291 -20.35 3.48 28.70
N PHE A 292 -19.98 2.34 28.14
CA PHE A 292 -20.87 1.45 27.39
C PHE A 292 -21.01 0.07 28.04
N SER A 293 -20.89 -0.04 29.37
CA SER A 293 -20.92 -1.32 30.09
C SER A 293 -22.18 -2.15 29.78
N GLN A 294 -23.33 -1.49 29.53
CA GLN A 294 -24.57 -2.15 29.14
C GLN A 294 -24.49 -2.98 27.85
N ARG A 295 -23.47 -2.76 27.01
CA ARG A 295 -23.23 -3.55 25.79
C ARG A 295 -22.54 -4.88 26.09
N PHE A 296 -21.85 -4.99 27.23
CA PHE A 296 -20.98 -6.12 27.56
C PHE A 296 -21.61 -6.96 28.66
N GLY A 297 -22.19 -8.10 28.29
CA GLY A 297 -22.74 -9.06 29.26
C GLY A 297 -21.67 -9.88 30.00
N PRO A 298 -22.02 -10.55 31.11
CA PRO A 298 -21.09 -11.40 31.87
C PRO A 298 -20.47 -12.55 31.07
N HIS A 299 -21.17 -13.03 30.02
CA HIS A 299 -20.68 -14.10 29.15
C HIS A 299 -19.43 -13.69 28.35
N HIS A 300 -19.18 -12.39 28.16
CA HIS A 300 -17.98 -11.90 27.49
C HIS A 300 -16.76 -11.79 28.41
N GLN A 301 -16.92 -11.94 29.73
CA GLN A 301 -15.87 -11.60 30.69
C GLN A 301 -14.55 -12.34 30.40
N GLU A 302 -14.59 -13.67 30.23
CA GLU A 302 -13.39 -14.47 29.99
C GLU A 302 -12.68 -14.05 28.69
N ASP A 303 -13.44 -13.81 27.62
CA ASP A 303 -12.91 -13.38 26.33
C ASP A 303 -12.31 -11.98 26.38
N VAL A 304 -12.99 -11.03 27.03
CA VAL A 304 -12.47 -9.68 27.20
C VAL A 304 -11.19 -9.68 28.03
N GLU A 305 -11.17 -10.39 29.16
CA GLU A 305 -9.97 -10.49 29.99
C GLU A 305 -8.81 -11.13 29.22
N ARG A 306 -9.10 -12.16 28.41
CA ARG A 306 -8.11 -12.80 27.53
C ARG A 306 -7.56 -11.82 26.50
N ILE A 307 -8.43 -11.07 25.81
CA ILE A 307 -8.02 -10.05 24.83
C ILE A 307 -7.17 -8.98 25.52
N TRP A 308 -7.59 -8.47 26.69
CA TRP A 308 -6.85 -7.45 27.44
C TRP A 308 -5.43 -7.91 27.80
N ARG A 309 -5.29 -9.17 28.27
CA ARG A 309 -3.99 -9.78 28.54
C ARG A 309 -3.11 -9.92 27.30
N ASN A 310 -3.69 -10.19 26.13
CA ASN A 310 -2.92 -10.29 24.88
C ASN A 310 -2.22 -8.97 24.51
N TYR A 311 -2.73 -7.83 25.00
CA TYR A 311 -2.09 -6.52 24.85
C TYR A 311 -1.18 -6.14 26.04
N ALA A 312 -0.88 -7.09 26.93
CA ALA A 312 -0.13 -6.90 28.18
C ALA A 312 -0.76 -5.85 29.12
N LEU A 313 -2.09 -5.76 29.11
CA LEU A 313 -2.86 -4.88 29.99
C LEU A 313 -3.42 -5.66 31.19
N VAL A 314 -3.74 -4.97 32.28
CA VAL A 314 -4.13 -5.58 33.56
C VAL A 314 -5.67 -5.73 33.61
N PRO A 315 -6.22 -6.96 33.59
CA PRO A 315 -7.67 -7.16 33.52
C PRO A 315 -8.45 -6.54 34.69
N GLU A 316 -7.82 -6.38 35.84
CA GLU A 316 -8.42 -5.74 37.02
C GLU A 316 -8.87 -4.29 36.75
N GLU A 317 -8.32 -3.62 35.74
CA GLU A 317 -8.74 -2.29 35.29
C GLU A 317 -10.18 -2.30 34.76
N LEU A 318 -10.60 -3.43 34.18
CA LEU A 318 -11.92 -3.65 33.58
C LEU A 318 -13.01 -3.99 34.61
N LYS A 319 -12.67 -4.06 35.90
CA LYS A 319 -13.67 -4.23 36.97
C LYS A 319 -14.76 -3.15 36.84
N GLY A 320 -16.01 -3.61 36.80
CA GLY A 320 -17.17 -2.74 36.64
C GLY A 320 -17.82 -2.76 35.25
N ILE A 321 -17.16 -3.30 34.23
CA ILE A 321 -17.72 -3.35 32.87
C ILE A 321 -18.76 -4.48 32.72
N PHE A 322 -18.60 -5.59 33.44
CA PHE A 322 -19.48 -6.77 33.37
C PHE A 322 -20.52 -6.85 34.50
N LEU A 323 -20.81 -5.73 35.17
CA LEU A 323 -21.77 -5.75 36.26
C LEU A 323 -23.17 -6.06 35.74
N GLN A 324 -23.87 -6.96 36.43
CA GLN A 324 -25.27 -7.27 36.15
C GLN A 324 -26.10 -5.99 36.36
N SER A 325 -26.80 -5.57 35.31
CA SER A 325 -27.89 -4.60 35.40
C SER A 325 -29.09 -5.16 36.15
#